data_AF-A0A7V9EIX2-F1
#
_entry.id   AF-A0A7V9EIX2-F1
#
_cell.length_a   1.000
_cell.length_b   1.000
_cell.length_c   1.000
_cell.angle_alpha   90.00
_cell.angle_beta   90.00
_cell.angle_gamma   90.00
#
_symmetry.space_group_name_H-M   'P 1'
#
loop_
_entity.id
_entity.type
_entity.pdbx_description
1 polymer ?
#
loop_
_entity_poly.entity_id
_entity_poly.type
_entity_poly.pdbx_seq_one_letter_code
_entity_poly.pdbx_strand_id
1 'polypeptide(L)'
;MDILHRYVGFAIPAGFAVMWLWAIYAFVRNRDPGGGYWILLAALQVVIGIQLVVGTALFATGARPQSNGPSWLHYVYGAAFPALMLILAHRYAKRVTRFPWAVFAVAAFLNSASTFRALQTGLGLD
;
A
#
# COMPACT_ATOMS: atom_id res chain seq x y z
N MET A 1 -19.88 -1.06 -5.90
CA MET A 1 -18.70 -0.27 -5.50
C MET A 1 -19.14 1.17 -5.29
N ASP A 2 -19.03 1.68 -4.07
CA ASP A 2 -19.25 3.11 -3.81
C ASP A 2 -18.12 3.95 -4.44
N ILE A 3 -18.43 5.17 -4.87
CA ILE A 3 -17.49 6.07 -5.58
C ILE A 3 -16.23 6.31 -4.76
N LEU A 4 -16.39 6.50 -3.44
CA LEU A 4 -15.27 6.74 -2.53
C LEU A 4 -14.29 5.56 -2.49
N HIS A 5 -14.81 4.33 -2.39
CA HIS A 5 -13.99 3.13 -2.38
C HIS A 5 -13.18 2.98 -3.68
N ARG A 6 -13.75 3.36 -4.82
CA ARG A 6 -13.05 3.35 -6.11
C ARG A 6 -11.90 4.36 -6.14
N TYR A 7 -12.13 5.61 -5.74
CA TYR A 7 -11.08 6.63 -5.70
C TYR A 7 -9.91 6.22 -4.77
N VAL A 8 -10.23 5.72 -3.58
CA VAL A 8 -9.22 5.22 -2.64
C VAL A 8 -8.46 4.03 -3.25
N GLY A 9 -9.17 3.14 -3.96
CA GLY A 9 -8.58 2.00 -4.65
C GLY A 9 -7.54 2.37 -5.71
N PHE A 10 -7.66 3.53 -6.37
CA PHE A 10 -6.63 4.05 -7.29
C PHE A 10 -5.55 4.85 -6.56
N ALA A 11 -5.92 5.62 -5.52
CA ALA A 11 -4.99 6.49 -4.80
C ALA A 11 -3.88 5.72 -4.08
N ILE A 12 -4.18 4.53 -3.54
CA ILE A 12 -3.20 3.71 -2.82
C ILE A 12 -2.06 3.18 -3.72
N PRO A 13 -2.33 2.43 -4.80
CA PRO A 13 -1.27 1.94 -5.67
C PRO A 13 -0.48 3.09 -6.30
N ALA A 14 -1.16 4.18 -6.68
CA ALA A 14 -0.51 5.38 -7.20
C ALA A 14 0.40 6.06 -6.17
N GLY A 15 -0.06 6.22 -4.92
CA GLY A 15 0.73 6.84 -3.86
C GLY A 15 1.98 6.01 -3.52
N PHE A 16 1.85 4.69 -3.45
CA PHE A 16 3.00 3.80 -3.30
C PHE A 16 3.96 3.85 -4.50
N ALA A 17 3.45 3.93 -5.73
CA ALA A 17 4.28 4.11 -6.93
C ALA A 17 5.06 5.44 -6.88
N VAL A 18 4.39 6.54 -6.54
CA VAL A 18 5.02 7.86 -6.37
C VAL A 18 6.11 7.80 -5.32
N MET A 19 5.84 7.15 -4.17
CA MET A 19 6.82 7.00 -3.11
C MET A 19 8.05 6.19 -3.55
N TRP A 20 7.86 5.10 -4.30
CA TRP A 20 8.95 4.31 -4.87
C TRP A 20 9.80 5.11 -5.87
N LEU A 21 9.15 5.82 -6.81
CA LEU A 21 9.81 6.65 -7.80
C LEU A 21 10.57 7.82 -7.15
N TRP A 22 10.02 8.43 -6.11
CA TRP A 22 10.69 9.46 -5.33
C TRP A 22 11.97 8.90 -4.70
N ALA A 23 11.92 7.72 -4.09
CA ALA A 23 13.10 7.10 -3.50
C ALA A 23 14.17 6.77 -4.55
N ILE A 24 13.79 6.28 -5.73
CA ILE A 24 14.74 6.09 -6.85
C ILE A 24 15.39 7.42 -7.24
N TYR A 25 14.60 8.47 -7.39
CA TYR A 25 15.11 9.79 -7.71
C TYR A 25 16.08 10.30 -6.63
N ALA A 26 15.74 10.16 -5.35
CA ALA A 26 16.62 10.53 -4.24
C ALA A 26 17.94 9.74 -4.25
N PHE A 27 17.86 8.42 -4.51
CA PHE A 27 19.01 7.54 -4.63
C PHE A 27 19.95 7.94 -5.77
N VAL A 28 19.40 8.12 -6.98
CA VAL A 28 20.18 8.51 -8.18
C VAL A 28 20.81 9.90 -8.00
N ARG A 29 20.13 10.80 -7.28
CA ARG A 29 20.66 12.14 -6.96
C ARG A 29 21.55 12.17 -5.72
N ASN A 30 21.83 11.02 -5.10
CA ASN A 30 22.62 10.87 -3.89
C ASN A 30 22.22 11.87 -2.79
N ARG A 31 20.91 12.00 -2.55
CA ARG A 31 20.34 12.94 -1.58
C ARG A 31 19.26 12.28 -0.73
N ASP A 32 19.00 12.85 0.44
CA ASP A 32 17.86 12.43 1.25
C ASP A 32 16.53 12.80 0.58
N PRO A 33 15.49 11.94 0.61
CA PRO A 33 14.20 12.24 0.00
C PRO A 33 13.43 13.37 0.71
N GLY A 34 13.79 13.70 1.96
CA GLY A 34 13.26 14.83 2.72
C GLY A 34 11.92 14.57 3.40
N GLY A 35 11.41 15.56 4.13
CA GLY A 35 10.20 15.44 4.96
C GLY A 35 8.94 15.04 4.19
N GLY A 36 8.78 15.50 2.94
CA GLY A 36 7.61 15.18 2.11
C GLY A 36 7.45 13.67 1.84
N TYR A 37 8.56 12.94 1.70
CA TYR A 37 8.54 11.48 1.55
C TYR A 37 7.98 10.79 2.78
N TRP A 38 8.38 11.25 3.97
CA TRP A 38 7.91 10.70 5.24
C TRP A 38 6.44 11.05 5.52
N ILE A 39 6.00 12.25 5.11
CA ILE A 39 4.58 12.64 5.16
C ILE A 39 3.75 11.73 4.26
N LEU A 40 4.22 11.47 3.04
CA LEU A 40 3.53 10.56 2.12
C LEU A 40 3.46 9.13 2.68
N LEU A 41 4.56 8.61 3.23
CA LEU A 41 4.57 7.31 3.91
C LEU A 41 3.54 7.27 5.04
N ALA A 42 3.55 8.27 5.93
CA ALA A 42 2.61 8.34 7.05
C ALA A 42 1.15 8.39 6.56
N ALA A 43 0.86 9.18 5.53
CA ALA A 43 -0.47 9.25 4.93
C ALA A 43 -0.91 7.88 4.37
N LEU A 44 -0.04 7.20 3.63
CA LEU A 44 -0.31 5.85 3.11
C LEU A 44 -0.54 4.82 4.22
N GLN A 45 0.24 4.88 5.30
CA GLN A 45 0.04 4.03 6.48
C GLN A 45 -1.32 4.25 7.13
N VAL A 46 -1.73 5.52 7.30
CA VAL A 46 -3.05 5.85 7.84
C VAL A 46 -4.16 5.31 6.95
N VAL A 47 -4.06 5.50 5.63
CA VAL A 47 -5.05 4.99 4.68
C VAL A 47 -5.15 3.46 4.73
N ILE A 48 -4.02 2.74 4.75
CA ILE A 48 -4.00 1.28 4.91
C ILE A 48 -4.60 0.86 6.27
N GLY A 49 -4.28 1.58 7.35
CA GLY A 49 -4.88 1.34 8.66
C GLY A 49 -6.40 1.48 8.65
N ILE A 50 -6.93 2.53 8.03
CA ILE A 50 -8.37 2.72 7.84
C ILE A 50 -8.97 1.58 7.02
N GLN A 51 -8.32 1.16 5.92
CA GLN A 51 -8.81 0.04 5.11
C GLN A 51 -8.87 -1.28 5.88
N LEU A 52 -7.87 -1.57 6.72
CA LEU A 52 -7.88 -2.76 7.57
C LEU A 52 -9.05 -2.74 8.55
N VAL A 53 -9.29 -1.60 9.22
CA VAL A 53 -10.39 -1.45 10.18
C VAL A 53 -11.74 -1.61 9.49
N VAL A 54 -11.98 -0.83 8.42
CA VAL A 54 -13.24 -0.86 7.68
C VAL A 54 -13.47 -2.23 7.02
N GLY A 55 -12.45 -2.78 6.37
CA GLY A 55 -12.52 -4.09 5.73
C GLY A 55 -12.78 -5.22 6.72
N THR A 56 -12.18 -5.19 7.90
CA THR A 56 -12.42 -6.17 8.97
C THR A 56 -13.84 -6.04 9.52
N ALA A 57 -14.32 -4.82 9.76
CA ALA A 57 -15.68 -4.58 10.22
C ALA A 57 -16.72 -5.10 9.22
N LEU A 58 -16.54 -4.79 7.93
CA LEU A 58 -17.41 -5.30 6.85
C LEU A 58 -17.33 -6.83 6.74
N PHE A 59 -16.15 -7.42 6.87
CA PHE A 59 -16.01 -8.86 6.84
C PHE A 59 -16.75 -9.54 8.01
N ALA A 60 -16.67 -8.96 9.20
CA ALA A 60 -17.34 -9.45 10.40
C ALA A 60 -18.87 -9.37 10.31
N THR A 61 -19.43 -8.38 9.60
CA THR A 61 -20.87 -8.27 9.35
C THR A 61 -21.37 -9.12 8.18
N GLY A 62 -20.49 -9.97 7.61
CA GLY A 62 -20.83 -10.87 6.52
C GLY A 62 -20.77 -10.23 5.12
N ALA A 63 -20.39 -8.96 5.01
CA ALA A 63 -20.19 -8.34 3.71
C ALA A 63 -18.98 -8.96 2.99
N ARG A 64 -19.13 -9.19 1.69
CA ARG A 64 -18.10 -9.77 0.82
C ARG A 64 -17.93 -8.91 -0.43
N PRO A 65 -16.70 -8.78 -0.97
CA PRO A 65 -16.47 -8.15 -2.26
C PRO A 65 -17.32 -8.84 -3.33
N GLN A 66 -18.01 -8.05 -4.15
CA GLN A 66 -18.57 -8.52 -5.40
C GLN A 66 -17.42 -8.62 -6.41
N SER A 67 -16.71 -9.75 -6.44
CA SER A 67 -15.63 -10.03 -7.38
C SER A 67 -16.01 -11.21 -8.27
N ASN A 68 -15.64 -11.16 -9.56
CA ASN A 68 -15.81 -12.28 -10.49
C ASN A 68 -14.82 -13.42 -10.22
N GLY A 69 -13.66 -13.12 -9.61
CA GLY A 69 -12.65 -14.08 -9.19
C GLY A 69 -12.67 -14.41 -7.69
N PRO A 70 -11.67 -15.18 -7.19
CA PRO A 70 -11.59 -15.59 -5.79
C PRO A 70 -11.51 -14.38 -4.83
N SER A 71 -12.56 -14.16 -4.05
CA SER A 71 -12.69 -12.97 -3.19
C SER A 71 -11.58 -12.84 -2.14
N TRP A 72 -10.90 -13.93 -1.81
CA TRP A 72 -9.78 -13.94 -0.86
C TRP A 72 -8.56 -13.17 -1.36
N LEU A 73 -8.33 -13.12 -2.68
CA LEU A 73 -7.20 -12.38 -3.27
C LEU A 73 -7.32 -10.89 -2.99
N HIS A 74 -8.54 -10.36 -2.99
CA HIS A 74 -8.80 -8.96 -2.69
C HIS A 74 -8.38 -8.59 -1.26
N TYR A 75 -8.67 -9.45 -0.28
CA TYR A 75 -8.25 -9.23 1.11
C TYR A 75 -6.73 -9.31 1.28
N VAL A 76 -6.10 -10.30 0.64
CA VAL A 76 -4.66 -10.52 0.75
C VAL A 76 -3.89 -9.37 0.13
N TYR A 77 -4.18 -9.03 -1.13
CA TYR A 77 -3.44 -8.01 -1.85
C TYR A 77 -3.84 -6.58 -1.48
N GLY A 78 -5.10 -6.38 -1.05
CA GLY A 78 -5.60 -5.06 -0.67
C GLY A 78 -5.23 -4.64 0.74
N ALA A 79 -5.09 -5.59 1.69
CA ALA A 79 -4.93 -5.25 3.09
C ALA A 79 -3.81 -6.02 3.80
N ALA A 80 -3.84 -7.36 3.78
CA ALA A 80 -2.91 -8.16 4.60
C ALA A 80 -1.45 -8.01 4.14
N PHE A 81 -1.20 -8.10 2.84
CA PHE A 81 0.14 -7.99 2.28
C PHE A 81 0.72 -6.56 2.45
N PRO A 82 -0.01 -5.48 2.12
CA PRO A 82 0.47 -4.12 2.37
C PRO A 82 0.83 -3.83 3.83
N ALA A 83 -0.01 -4.29 4.76
CA ALA A 83 0.21 -4.16 6.19
C ALA A 83 1.49 -4.91 6.63
N LEU A 84 1.64 -6.16 6.19
CA LEU A 84 2.81 -6.97 6.49
C LEU A 84 4.09 -6.32 5.98
N MET A 85 4.11 -5.84 4.73
CA MET A 85 5.28 -5.17 4.15
C MET A 85 5.65 -3.92 4.94
N LEU A 86 4.68 -3.11 5.36
CA LEU A 86 4.94 -1.94 6.21
C LEU A 86 5.50 -2.35 7.57
N ILE A 87 4.96 -3.37 8.23
CA ILE A 87 5.47 -3.88 9.50
C ILE A 87 6.93 -4.35 9.36
N LEU A 88 7.22 -5.14 8.32
CA LEU A 88 8.58 -5.61 8.04
C LEU A 88 9.51 -4.43 7.75
N ALA A 89 9.07 -3.45 6.96
CA ALA A 89 9.86 -2.27 6.67
C ALA A 89 10.26 -1.50 7.94
N HIS A 90 9.33 -1.30 8.88
CA HIS A 90 9.66 -0.67 10.17
C HIS A 90 10.67 -1.48 10.98
N ARG A 91 10.59 -2.81 10.95
CA ARG A 91 11.55 -3.67 11.67
C ARG A 91 12.94 -3.63 11.05
N TYR A 92 13.02 -3.64 9.72
CA TYR A 92 14.30 -3.62 9.00
C TYR A 92 14.93 -2.23 8.95
N ALA A 93 14.15 -1.16 8.80
CA ALA A 93 14.66 0.21 8.75
C ALA A 93 15.45 0.57 10.02
N LYS A 94 15.05 0.06 11.19
CA LYS A 94 15.79 0.22 12.45
C LYS A 94 17.20 -0.37 12.44
N ARG A 95 17.49 -1.30 11.53
CA ARG A 95 18.79 -1.97 11.40
C ARG A 95 19.68 -1.35 10.31
N VAL A 96 19.15 -0.40 9.53
CA VAL A 96 19.86 0.23 8.41
C VAL A 96 20.22 1.67 8.77
N THR A 97 21.51 1.98 8.84
CA THR A 97 22.00 3.30 9.25
C THR A 97 22.13 4.28 8.08
N ARG A 98 22.53 3.80 6.90
CA ARG A 98 22.90 4.66 5.77
C ARG A 98 21.70 5.20 5.00
N PHE A 99 20.73 4.35 4.70
CA PHE A 99 19.56 4.68 3.88
C PHE A 99 18.29 3.99 4.39
N PRO A 100 17.77 4.34 5.58
CA PRO A 100 16.58 3.68 6.13
C PRO A 100 15.33 3.84 5.25
N TRP A 101 15.22 4.94 4.51
CA TRP A 101 14.15 5.18 3.52
C TRP A 101 14.17 4.17 2.36
N ALA A 102 15.30 3.58 2.01
CA ALA A 102 15.38 2.60 0.92
C ALA A 102 14.58 1.32 1.24
N VAL A 103 14.48 0.95 2.52
CA VAL A 103 13.65 -0.18 2.97
C VAL A 103 12.16 0.10 2.67
N PHE A 104 11.71 1.32 2.94
CA PHE A 104 10.35 1.74 2.65
C PHE A 104 10.09 1.90 1.15
N ALA A 105 11.11 2.21 0.35
CA ALA A 105 11.01 2.22 -1.11
C ALA A 105 10.71 0.82 -1.68
N VAL A 106 11.38 -0.21 -1.18
CA VAL A 106 11.11 -1.61 -1.57
C VAL A 106 9.69 -2.02 -1.16
N ALA A 107 9.29 -1.70 0.08
CA ALA A 107 7.92 -1.95 0.53
C ALA A 107 6.88 -1.21 -0.33
N ALA A 108 7.17 0.04 -0.72
CA ALA A 108 6.29 0.82 -1.58
C ALA A 108 6.15 0.20 -2.98
N PHE A 109 7.23 -0.29 -3.59
CA PHE A 109 7.14 -1.01 -4.86
C PHE A 109 6.22 -2.24 -4.78
N LEU A 110 6.45 -3.09 -3.78
CA LEU A 110 5.67 -4.32 -3.56
C LEU A 110 4.20 -4.01 -3.23
N ASN A 111 3.96 -2.96 -2.43
CA ASN A 111 2.61 -2.52 -2.08
C ASN A 111 1.88 -1.90 -3.27
N SER A 112 2.57 -1.16 -4.13
CA SER A 112 1.99 -0.65 -5.37
C SER A 112 1.52 -1.79 -6.28
N ALA A 113 2.38 -2.78 -6.54
CA ALA A 113 2.05 -3.91 -7.38
C ALA A 113 0.90 -4.78 -6.81
N SER A 114 0.95 -5.09 -5.51
CA SER A 114 -0.11 -5.87 -4.85
C SER A 114 -1.45 -5.11 -4.81
N THR A 115 -1.47 -3.85 -4.38
CA THR A 115 -2.72 -3.08 -4.31
C THR A 115 -3.30 -2.77 -5.69
N PHE A 116 -2.44 -2.66 -6.72
CA PHE A 116 -2.90 -2.60 -8.12
C PHE A 116 -3.57 -3.92 -8.54
N ARG A 117 -3.00 -5.08 -8.20
CA ARG A 117 -3.67 -6.37 -8.44
C ARG A 117 -4.98 -6.49 -7.66
N ALA A 118 -5.03 -6.01 -6.42
CA ALA A 118 -6.26 -5.98 -5.62
C ALA A 118 -7.35 -5.14 -6.30
N LEU A 119 -6.98 -4.00 -6.87
CA LEU A 119 -7.87 -3.14 -7.66
C LEU A 119 -8.41 -3.86 -8.90
N GLN A 120 -7.55 -4.54 -9.66
CA GLN A 120 -7.96 -5.34 -10.82
C GLN A 120 -8.99 -6.42 -10.43
N THR A 121 -8.72 -7.18 -9.36
CA THR A 121 -9.67 -8.19 -8.85
C THR A 121 -10.98 -7.58 -8.35
N GLY A 122 -10.93 -6.36 -7.79
CA GLY A 122 -12.11 -5.62 -7.33
C GLY A 122 -12.93 -4.97 -8.46
N LEU A 123 -12.33 -4.80 -9.64
CA LEU A 123 -12.99 -4.32 -10.85
C LEU A 123 -13.50 -5.47 -11.74
N GLY A 124 -13.23 -6.73 -11.38
CA GLY A 124 -13.56 -7.89 -12.23
C GLY A 124 -12.71 -7.97 -13.48
N LEU A 125 -11.47 -7.47 -13.41
CA LEU A 125 -10.44 -7.58 -14.43
C LEU A 125 -9.44 -8.64 -13.97
N ASP A 126 -9.81 -9.92 -14.03
CA ASP A 126 -9.00 -11.05 -13.57
C ASP A 126 -8.00 -11.58 -14.60
#